data_AF-A0A958WW27-F1
#
_entry.id   AF-A0A958WW27-F1
#
_cell.length_a   1.000
_cell.length_b   1.000
_cell.length_c   1.000
_cell.angle_alpha   90.00
_cell.angle_beta   90.00
_cell.angle_gamma   90.00
#
_symmetry.space_group_name_H-M   'P 1'
#
loop_
_entity.id
_entity.type
_entity.pdbx_description
1 polymer ?
#
loop_
_entity_poly.entity_id
_entity_poly.type
_entity_poly.pdbx_seq_one_letter_code
_entity_poly.pdbx_strand_id
1 'polypeptide(L)'
;MKANHNSFLAVAFALFLSIPFTQGQRTLNWMGGTPGHETDWQCPKNWYEGRLPDEFSNVSIADVSTRSLVYPVLKDAVWINSLRLEGNARLTILNSGQLTIYQDAFIPHQENLKVNGLLNILNELEEGGKQPATASLAKN
;
A
#
# COMPACT_ATOMS: atom_id res chain seq x y z
N MET A 1 47.69 -13.05 -55.27
CA MET A 1 47.85 -12.05 -54.19
C MET A 1 46.49 -11.41 -53.91
N LYS A 2 46.02 -11.47 -52.64
CA LYS A 2 45.07 -10.59 -51.90
C LYS A 2 43.77 -10.11 -52.61
N ALA A 3 42.55 -10.20 -52.07
CA ALA A 3 42.16 -10.17 -50.66
C ALA A 3 41.21 -9.02 -50.28
N ASN A 4 40.07 -8.73 -50.93
CA ASN A 4 39.26 -7.53 -50.59
C ASN A 4 37.73 -7.77 -50.81
N HIS A 5 36.92 -8.19 -49.83
CA HIS A 5 36.24 -7.36 -48.79
C HIS A 5 35.10 -6.50 -49.39
N ASN A 6 33.82 -6.50 -48.97
CA ASN A 6 33.13 -6.95 -47.76
C ASN A 6 31.64 -7.14 -48.04
N SER A 7 31.09 -8.26 -47.59
CA SER A 7 29.67 -8.44 -47.32
C SER A 7 29.27 -7.56 -46.14
N PHE A 8 28.36 -6.59 -46.27
CA PHE A 8 27.66 -5.98 -45.12
C PHE A 8 26.46 -5.16 -45.62
N LEU A 9 25.38 -5.83 -46.01
CA LEU A 9 24.07 -5.20 -46.09
C LEU A 9 23.42 -5.38 -44.71
N ALA A 10 23.39 -4.26 -43.99
CA ALA A 10 22.88 -4.11 -42.65
C ALA A 10 21.41 -4.51 -42.56
N VAL A 11 21.10 -5.54 -41.78
CA VAL A 11 19.76 -5.78 -41.26
C VAL A 11 19.84 -5.65 -39.75
N ALA A 12 19.86 -4.42 -39.26
CA ALA A 12 19.57 -4.13 -37.87
C ALA A 12 18.06 -4.32 -37.67
N PHE A 13 17.63 -5.57 -37.46
CA PHE A 13 16.25 -5.87 -37.11
C PHE A 13 16.03 -5.38 -35.68
N ALA A 14 15.12 -4.41 -35.55
CA ALA A 14 14.78 -3.77 -34.28
C ALA A 14 14.36 -4.81 -33.24
N LEU A 15 15.22 -5.06 -32.26
CA LEU A 15 14.85 -5.69 -31.00
C LEU A 15 14.02 -4.66 -30.22
N PHE A 16 12.74 -4.54 -30.55
CA PHE A 16 11.79 -3.93 -29.63
C PHE A 16 11.73 -4.83 -28.40
N LEU A 17 12.57 -4.51 -27.42
CA LEU A 17 12.47 -4.98 -26.05
C LEU A 17 11.05 -4.69 -25.57
N SER A 18 10.19 -5.70 -25.64
CA SER A 18 8.98 -5.78 -24.85
C SER A 18 9.42 -5.94 -23.40
N ILE A 19 9.81 -4.84 -22.76
CA ILE A 19 10.01 -4.81 -21.31
C ILE A 19 8.60 -4.92 -20.72
N PRO A 20 8.22 -6.03 -20.05
CA PRO A 20 6.99 -6.02 -19.28
C PRO A 20 7.17 -4.95 -18.20
N PHE A 21 6.29 -3.95 -18.18
CA PHE A 21 6.21 -3.02 -17.08
C PHE A 21 5.59 -3.79 -15.91
N THR A 22 6.41 -4.53 -15.16
CA THR A 22 5.98 -5.17 -13.91
C THR A 22 5.76 -4.08 -12.87
N GLN A 23 4.52 -3.60 -12.78
CA GLN A 23 4.01 -2.92 -11.58
C GLN A 23 3.88 -3.98 -10.49
N GLY A 24 5.01 -4.46 -9.96
CA GLY A 24 5.01 -5.33 -8.79
C GLY A 24 4.45 -4.55 -7.61
N GLN A 25 3.46 -5.13 -6.92
CA GLN A 25 2.92 -4.60 -5.67
C GLN A 25 4.09 -4.25 -4.74
N ARG A 26 4.13 -3.01 -4.24
CA ARG A 26 5.24 -2.52 -3.42
C ARG A 26 4.78 -2.34 -1.98
N THR A 27 5.60 -2.80 -1.06
CA THR A 27 5.37 -2.56 0.37
C THR A 27 5.85 -1.18 0.75
N LEU A 28 4.99 -0.37 1.36
CA LEU A 28 5.32 0.91 1.96
C LEU A 28 5.24 0.82 3.49
N ASN A 29 6.25 1.36 4.15
CA ASN A 29 6.45 1.20 5.59
C ASN A 29 6.32 2.53 6.31
N TRP A 30 5.46 2.59 7.32
CA TRP A 30 5.35 3.76 8.20
C TRP A 30 6.57 3.88 9.11
N MET A 31 7.19 5.06 9.13
CA MET A 31 8.44 5.32 9.85
C MET A 31 8.23 5.94 11.25
N GLY A 32 7.03 6.47 11.54
CA GLY A 32 6.73 7.05 12.84
C GLY A 32 6.75 8.58 12.91
N GLY A 33 6.43 9.26 11.80
CA GLY A 33 6.09 10.69 11.82
C GLY A 33 7.24 11.68 11.65
N THR A 34 6.91 12.83 11.05
CA THR A 34 7.80 13.98 10.80
C THR A 34 7.34 15.14 11.68
N PRO A 35 8.24 15.92 12.30
CA PRO A 35 7.85 17.08 13.11
C PRO A 35 6.87 18.02 12.38
N GLY A 36 5.74 18.33 13.03
CA GLY A 36 4.63 19.13 12.50
C GLY A 36 3.60 18.37 11.66
N HIS A 37 3.88 17.11 11.31
CA HIS A 37 3.01 16.22 10.52
C HIS A 37 3.07 14.78 11.04
N GLU A 38 3.22 14.60 12.35
CA GLU A 38 3.63 13.34 12.97
C GLU A 38 2.71 12.18 12.60
N THR A 39 1.40 12.38 12.69
CA THR A 39 0.40 11.34 12.41
C THR A 39 -0.16 11.40 10.99
N ASP A 40 0.32 12.32 10.15
CA ASP A 40 -0.32 12.64 8.87
C ASP A 40 -0.02 11.55 7.82
N TRP A 41 -1.03 10.74 7.48
CA TRP A 41 -0.92 9.72 6.44
C TRP A 41 -0.46 10.31 5.10
N GLN A 42 -0.92 11.54 4.80
CA GLN A 42 -0.67 12.26 3.56
C GLN A 42 0.70 12.94 3.50
N CYS A 43 1.58 12.72 4.49
CA CYS A 43 2.94 13.25 4.48
C CYS A 43 3.93 12.20 3.96
N PRO A 44 4.52 12.35 2.75
CA PRO A 44 5.45 11.38 2.18
C PRO A 44 6.67 11.08 3.06
N LYS A 45 7.08 12.04 3.88
CA LYS A 45 8.23 11.91 4.80
C LYS A 45 7.97 10.97 5.97
N ASN A 46 6.71 10.60 6.22
CA ASN A 46 6.35 9.61 7.24
C ASN A 46 6.50 8.17 6.74
N TRP A 47 6.76 7.99 5.45
CA TRP A 47 6.93 6.70 4.80
C TRP A 47 8.41 6.48 4.48
N TYR A 48 8.93 5.29 4.75
CA TYR A 48 10.34 4.93 4.47
C TYR A 48 10.69 5.13 3.00
N GLU A 49 9.73 4.90 2.12
CA GLU A 49 9.87 4.98 0.67
C GLU A 49 9.75 6.42 0.13
N GLY A 50 9.47 7.40 1.01
CA GLY A 50 9.38 8.81 0.65
C GLY A 50 8.22 9.17 -0.29
N ARG A 51 7.18 8.33 -0.32
CA ARG A 51 5.99 8.48 -1.18
C ARG A 51 4.74 7.96 -0.49
N LEU A 52 3.56 8.36 -0.99
CA LEU A 52 2.28 7.94 -0.44
C LEU A 52 1.86 6.55 -0.97
N PRO A 53 1.17 5.74 -0.16
CA PRO A 53 0.46 4.56 -0.64
C PRO A 53 -0.68 4.92 -1.60
N ASP A 54 -0.88 4.05 -2.57
CA ASP A 54 -1.97 4.04 -3.54
C ASP A 54 -2.66 2.67 -3.57
N GLU A 55 -3.64 2.48 -4.45
CA GLU A 55 -4.43 1.25 -4.58
C GLU A 55 -3.60 -0.01 -4.88
N PHE A 56 -2.35 0.14 -5.34
CA PHE A 56 -1.44 -0.97 -5.66
C PHE A 56 -0.41 -1.22 -4.53
N SER A 57 -0.46 -0.43 -3.47
CA SER A 57 0.51 -0.46 -2.37
C SER A 57 0.09 -1.43 -1.27
N ASN A 58 1.03 -2.29 -0.85
CA ASN A 58 0.92 -3.04 0.39
C ASN A 58 1.40 -2.13 1.52
N VAL A 59 0.60 -1.91 2.56
CA VAL A 59 0.99 -1.03 3.67
C VAL A 59 1.40 -1.84 4.88
N SER A 60 2.57 -1.55 5.43
CA SER A 60 3.01 -2.04 6.74
C SER A 60 3.16 -0.88 7.72
N ILE A 61 2.42 -0.93 8.82
CA ILE A 61 2.59 -0.01 9.94
C ILE A 61 3.47 -0.71 10.99
N ALA A 62 4.71 -0.24 11.10
CA ALA A 62 5.68 -0.82 12.02
C ALA A 62 5.35 -0.50 13.48
N ASP A 63 5.75 -1.39 14.39
CA ASP A 63 5.77 -1.11 15.83
C ASP A 63 6.87 -0.08 16.12
N VAL A 64 6.46 1.17 16.38
CA VAL A 64 7.33 2.29 16.73
C VAL A 64 7.22 2.66 18.21
N SER A 65 6.72 1.75 19.05
CA SER A 65 6.51 1.98 20.49
C SER A 65 7.80 2.29 21.26
N THR A 66 8.95 1.85 20.75
CA THR A 66 10.28 2.11 21.34
C THR A 66 11.00 3.32 20.73
N ARG A 67 10.41 3.97 19.71
CA ARG A 67 11.00 5.09 19.00
C ARG A 67 10.15 6.34 19.14
N SER A 68 9.17 6.52 18.26
CA SER A 68 8.38 7.75 18.21
C SER A 68 7.05 7.67 18.96
N LEU A 69 6.48 6.47 19.14
CA LEU A 69 5.10 6.27 19.60
C LEU A 69 4.03 6.96 18.72
N VAL A 70 4.39 7.31 17.48
CA VAL A 70 3.53 8.04 16.55
C VAL A 70 2.99 7.11 15.47
N TYR A 71 1.67 7.02 15.43
CA TYR A 71 0.94 6.15 14.51
C TYR A 71 0.08 6.96 13.54
N PRO A 72 -0.26 6.40 12.36
CA PRO A 72 -1.01 7.13 11.36
C PRO A 72 -2.45 7.41 11.78
N VAL A 73 -2.95 8.56 11.34
CA VAL A 73 -4.35 8.98 11.46
C VAL A 73 -4.89 9.32 10.07
N LEU A 74 -5.96 8.65 9.66
CA LEU A 74 -6.65 8.90 8.39
C LEU A 74 -7.77 9.91 8.62
N LYS A 75 -7.65 11.06 7.93
CA LYS A 75 -8.67 12.12 7.87
C LYS A 75 -9.40 12.19 6.52
N ASP A 76 -8.81 11.57 5.49
CA ASP A 76 -9.26 11.57 4.10
C ASP A 76 -9.54 10.14 3.62
N ALA A 77 -10.04 10.01 2.38
CA ALA A 77 -10.21 8.72 1.72
C ALA A 77 -8.86 8.18 1.20
N VAL A 78 -8.59 6.91 1.49
CA VAL A 78 -7.37 6.20 1.13
C VAL A 78 -7.74 4.83 0.57
N TRP A 79 -7.06 4.45 -0.52
CA TRP A 79 -7.16 3.14 -1.15
C TRP A 79 -5.80 2.47 -1.12
N ILE A 80 -5.76 1.21 -0.67
CA ILE A 80 -4.54 0.39 -0.60
C ILE A 80 -4.83 -1.05 -0.99
N ASN A 81 -3.80 -1.77 -1.41
CA ASN A 81 -3.94 -3.18 -1.76
C ASN A 81 -4.12 -4.04 -0.50
N SER A 82 -3.21 -3.92 0.47
CA SER A 82 -3.26 -4.66 1.74
C SER A 82 -2.79 -3.81 2.92
N LEU A 83 -3.17 -4.21 4.13
CA LEU A 83 -2.72 -3.60 5.38
C LEU A 83 -2.12 -4.65 6.32
N ARG A 84 -0.97 -4.34 6.90
CA ARG A 84 -0.36 -5.10 8.01
C ARG A 84 -0.03 -4.16 9.15
N LEU A 85 -0.58 -4.45 10.33
CA LEU A 85 -0.17 -3.81 11.59
C LEU A 85 0.78 -4.75 12.33
N GLU A 86 2.00 -4.29 12.62
CA GLU A 86 3.02 -5.08 13.31
C GLU A 86 2.94 -4.88 14.83
N GLY A 87 2.90 -5.96 15.61
CA GLY A 87 2.98 -5.90 17.08
C GLY A 87 1.97 -4.93 17.71
N ASN A 88 2.48 -3.89 18.39
CA ASN A 88 1.66 -2.85 19.05
C ASN A 88 1.31 -1.67 18.13
N ALA A 89 1.54 -1.79 16.81
CA ALA A 89 1.28 -0.72 15.87
C ALA A 89 -0.20 -0.35 15.81
N ARG A 90 -0.50 0.95 15.78
CA ARG A 90 -1.89 1.43 15.75
C ARG A 90 -2.22 2.12 14.44
N LEU A 91 -3.50 2.18 14.12
CA LEU A 91 -4.07 2.96 13.03
C LEU A 91 -5.39 3.55 13.49
N THR A 92 -5.61 4.84 13.23
CA THR A 92 -6.89 5.51 13.54
C THR A 92 -7.52 6.06 12.26
N ILE A 93 -8.79 5.74 12.06
CA ILE A 93 -9.64 6.34 11.02
C ILE A 93 -10.58 7.33 11.70
N LEU A 94 -10.46 8.62 11.39
CA LEU A 94 -11.35 9.66 11.92
C LEU A 94 -12.73 9.60 11.24
N ASN A 95 -13.71 10.32 11.78
CA ASN A 95 -15.09 10.32 11.27
C ASN A 95 -15.19 10.68 9.77
N SER A 96 -14.31 11.55 9.26
CA SER A 96 -14.23 11.92 7.84
C SER A 96 -13.34 11.01 7.01
N GLY A 97 -12.54 10.15 7.66
CA GLY A 97 -11.60 9.25 7.01
C GLY A 97 -12.29 8.03 6.43
N GLN A 98 -11.72 7.53 5.34
CA GLN A 98 -12.13 6.27 4.74
C GLN A 98 -10.89 5.46 4.37
N LEU A 99 -10.90 4.17 4.72
CA LEU A 99 -9.91 3.21 4.27
C LEU A 99 -10.59 2.13 3.44
N THR A 100 -10.14 1.97 2.20
CA THR A 100 -10.53 0.85 1.33
C THR A 100 -9.32 -0.06 1.11
N ILE A 101 -9.49 -1.33 1.43
CA ILE A 101 -8.48 -2.38 1.29
C ILE A 101 -8.98 -3.38 0.25
N TYR A 102 -8.20 -3.62 -0.81
CA TYR A 102 -8.63 -4.48 -1.91
C TYR A 102 -8.46 -5.98 -1.62
N GLN A 103 -7.38 -6.38 -0.94
CA GLN A 103 -7.03 -7.78 -0.75
C GLN A 103 -7.18 -8.26 0.69
N ASP A 104 -6.28 -7.87 1.59
CA ASP A 104 -6.27 -8.40 2.95
C ASP A 104 -5.79 -7.39 3.98
N ALA A 105 -6.21 -7.61 5.21
CA ALA A 105 -5.80 -6.83 6.37
C ALA A 105 -5.38 -7.78 7.50
N PHE A 106 -4.13 -7.66 7.96
CA PHE A 106 -3.64 -8.30 9.16
C PHE A 106 -3.62 -7.30 10.31
N ILE A 107 -4.53 -7.49 11.27
CA ILE A 107 -4.68 -6.67 12.48
C ILE A 107 -4.54 -7.63 13.68
N PRO A 108 -3.42 -7.60 14.42
CA PRO A 108 -3.11 -8.62 15.41
C PRO A 108 -4.05 -8.57 16.62
N HIS A 109 -4.47 -7.37 17.03
CA HIS A 109 -5.43 -7.17 18.11
C HIS A 109 -6.42 -6.05 17.77
N GLN A 110 -7.64 -6.12 18.30
CA GLN A 110 -8.73 -5.19 17.95
C GLN A 110 -8.40 -3.74 18.28
N GLU A 111 -7.65 -3.51 19.35
CA GLU A 111 -7.19 -2.20 19.81
C GLU A 111 -6.17 -1.53 18.87
N ASN A 112 -5.54 -2.30 17.97
CA ASN A 112 -4.61 -1.76 16.99
C ASN A 112 -5.33 -0.92 15.92
N LEU A 113 -6.63 -1.15 15.67
CA LEU A 113 -7.39 -0.39 14.68
C LEU A 113 -8.58 0.32 15.32
N LYS A 114 -8.52 1.65 15.36
CA LYS A 114 -9.65 2.48 15.79
C LYS A 114 -10.40 3.04 14.59
N VAL A 115 -11.62 2.56 14.35
CA VAL A 115 -12.46 3.00 13.23
C VAL A 115 -13.58 3.92 13.73
N ASN A 116 -13.49 5.21 13.43
CA ASN A 116 -14.59 6.17 13.66
C ASN A 116 -15.27 6.61 12.35
N GLY A 117 -14.57 6.50 11.21
CA GLY A 117 -15.09 6.72 9.86
C GLY A 117 -15.47 5.42 9.18
N LEU A 118 -15.07 5.27 7.91
CA LEU A 118 -15.40 4.09 7.08
C LEU A 118 -14.19 3.17 6.88
N LEU A 119 -14.44 1.86 6.99
CA LEU A 119 -13.50 0.80 6.61
C LEU A 119 -14.19 -0.15 5.65
N ASN A 120 -13.66 -0.29 4.44
CA ASN A 120 -14.10 -1.22 3.42
C ASN A 120 -13.00 -2.24 3.15
N ILE A 121 -13.31 -3.53 3.28
CA ILE A 121 -12.41 -4.62 2.94
C ILE A 121 -13.10 -5.41 1.83
N LEU A 122 -12.56 -5.32 0.60
CA LEU A 122 -13.25 -5.71 -0.63
C LEU A 122 -12.98 -7.14 -1.08
N ASN A 123 -12.36 -7.98 -0.24
CA ASN A 123 -11.96 -9.37 -0.54
C ASN A 123 -12.80 -9.95 -1.68
N GLU A 124 -12.13 -10.29 -2.78
CA GLU A 124 -12.75 -10.82 -3.98
C GLU A 124 -13.79 -11.85 -3.57
N LEU A 125 -15.06 -11.53 -3.84
CA LEU A 125 -16.18 -12.43 -3.60
C LEU A 125 -15.81 -13.75 -4.23
N GLU A 126 -15.69 -14.82 -3.42
CA GLU A 126 -15.57 -16.17 -3.96
C GLU A 126 -16.58 -16.30 -5.10
N GLU A 127 -16.10 -16.60 -6.31
CA GLU A 127 -16.93 -16.81 -7.50
C GLU A 127 -17.99 -17.87 -7.17
N GLY A 128 -19.15 -17.40 -6.73
CA GLY A 128 -20.08 -18.26 -6.00
C GLY A 128 -21.28 -17.52 -5.43
N GLY A 129 -21.73 -16.43 -6.06
CA GLY A 129 -23.10 -15.91 -5.93
C GLY A 129 -23.60 -15.60 -4.51
N LYS A 130 -22.72 -15.37 -3.52
CA LYS A 130 -23.12 -14.89 -2.21
C LYS A 130 -22.47 -13.53 -1.97
N GLN A 131 -23.33 -12.52 -1.88
CA GLN A 131 -23.00 -11.15 -1.54
C GLN A 131 -22.07 -11.11 -0.31
N PRO A 132 -21.04 -10.24 -0.28
CA PRO A 132 -20.13 -10.19 0.85
C PRO A 132 -20.96 -9.71 2.03
N ALA A 133 -20.89 -10.44 3.14
CA ALA A 133 -21.32 -9.91 4.41
C ALA A 133 -20.47 -8.67 4.67
N THR A 134 -21.06 -7.49 4.47
CA THR A 134 -20.53 -6.24 5.01
C THR A 134 -20.38 -6.44 6.50
N ALA A 135 -19.17 -6.74 6.96
CA ALA A 135 -18.82 -6.67 8.38
C ALA A 135 -18.74 -5.18 8.75
N SER A 136 -19.91 -4.54 8.81
CA SER A 136 -20.07 -3.29 9.53
C SER A 136 -19.88 -3.65 10.99
N LEU A 137 -18.70 -3.37 11.54
CA LEU A 137 -18.50 -3.38 12.99
C LEU A 137 -19.33 -2.22 13.57
N ALA A 138 -20.62 -2.48 13.80
CA ALA A 138 -21.49 -1.58 14.53
C ALA A 138 -21.08 -1.61 16.01
N LYS A 139 -20.97 -0.41 16.59
CA LYS A 139 -20.60 -0.13 17.97
C LYS A 139 -21.41 -0.96 18.97
N ASN A 140 -20.71 -1.54 19.96
CA ASN A 140 -21.26 -1.75 21.30
C ASN A 140 -21.06 -0.48 22.13
#